data_AF-A0AAJ2YIZ7-F1
#
_entry.id   AF-A0AAJ2YIZ7-F1
#
_cell.length_a   1.000
_cell.length_b   1.000
_cell.length_c   1.000
_cell.angle_alpha   90.00
_cell.angle_beta   90.00
_cell.angle_gamma   90.00
#
_symmetry.space_group_name_H-M   'P 1'
#
loop_
_entity.id
_entity.type
_entity.pdbx_description
1 polymer ?
#
loop_
_entity_poly.entity_id
_entity_poly.type
_entity_poly.pdbx_seq_one_letter_code
_entity_poly.pdbx_strand_id
1 'polypeptide(L)'
;MSATSPTSAEPPFRSRIGDDPRSGYYAAPHRYRLHLSLTCPHCLQIAVTHSLLGLADVLPVTLLPAVPDAPDGGHRALRPLYEASAHLYPGPALAPVLHDNWTGTVVSTHAPDIVRDLARRFGGHGDCLLPRESDEAFAAVERLCEQGVNATAQRAGLHGGDRAERDTALATLLRALDVLELRLASQEYVLGDDLTLADVRLWVTLVQLDTVHRHHLDASAVHRITEHPRLWAYARRLTAHPAFGPHLDLDGIARRHHAHCRGTEAAGAAVPIMDWPAYIDRRTPEPTRRPV
;
A
#
# COMPACT_ATOMS: atom_id res chain seq x y z
N MET A 1 25.80 11.00 9.39
CA MET A 1 25.71 11.05 7.92
C MET A 1 24.23 11.09 7.58
N SER A 2 23.76 12.27 7.19
CA SER A 2 22.35 12.56 6.91
C SER A 2 21.83 11.62 5.84
N ALA A 3 20.78 10.85 6.17
CA ALA A 3 19.96 10.19 5.17
C ALA A 3 19.12 11.28 4.51
N THR A 4 19.69 11.92 3.50
CA THR A 4 18.94 12.70 2.51
C THR A 4 17.84 11.79 2.00
N SER A 5 16.59 12.19 2.23
CA SER A 5 15.42 11.59 1.59
C SER A 5 15.74 11.40 0.11
N PRO A 6 15.59 10.19 -0.48
CA PRO A 6 15.77 10.06 -1.90
C PRO A 6 14.68 10.90 -2.57
N THR A 7 15.08 12.04 -3.13
CA THR A 7 14.38 12.74 -4.19
C THR A 7 13.84 11.67 -5.14
N SER A 8 12.52 11.63 -5.35
CA SER A 8 11.87 10.54 -6.07
C SER A 8 12.51 10.39 -7.46
N ALA A 9 13.38 9.41 -7.62
CA ALA A 9 13.81 8.99 -8.94
C ALA A 9 12.55 8.58 -9.71
N GLU A 10 12.39 9.12 -10.91
CA GLU A 10 11.27 8.74 -11.77
C GLU A 10 11.28 7.22 -11.96
N PRO A 11 10.13 6.53 -11.83
CA PRO A 11 10.09 5.09 -11.98
C PRO A 11 10.66 4.70 -13.36
N PRO A 12 11.52 3.68 -13.43
CA PRO A 12 12.21 3.33 -14.67
C PRO A 12 11.26 2.89 -15.79
N PHE A 13 10.08 2.38 -15.43
CA PHE A 13 9.03 2.00 -16.36
C PHE A 13 7.71 2.62 -15.92
N ARG A 14 7.10 3.42 -16.81
CA ARG A 14 5.88 4.17 -16.52
C ARG A 14 4.89 4.20 -17.69
N SER A 15 4.74 3.08 -18.40
CA SER A 15 3.68 2.95 -19.41
C SER A 15 2.32 2.75 -18.74
N ARG A 16 1.24 2.98 -19.47
CA ARG A 16 -0.15 2.90 -18.98
C ARG A 16 -0.95 1.88 -19.78
N ILE A 17 -1.95 1.26 -19.15
CA ILE A 17 -2.96 0.46 -19.85
C ILE A 17 -4.01 1.42 -20.43
N GLY A 18 -4.07 1.48 -21.76
CA GLY A 18 -5.01 2.31 -22.50
C GLY A 18 -6.38 1.66 -22.70
N ASP A 19 -7.27 2.43 -23.33
CA ASP A 19 -8.67 2.04 -23.60
C ASP A 19 -8.84 1.10 -24.78
N ASP A 20 -7.89 1.10 -25.71
CA ASP A 20 -8.02 0.41 -26.98
C ASP A 20 -6.68 -0.17 -27.48
N PRO A 21 -6.71 -1.11 -28.44
CA PRO A 21 -5.51 -1.77 -28.94
C PRO A 21 -4.41 -0.85 -29.51
N ARG A 22 -4.74 0.37 -29.93
CA ARG A 22 -3.78 1.35 -30.46
C ARG A 22 -2.93 1.98 -29.38
N SER A 23 -3.31 1.82 -28.12
CA SER A 23 -2.51 2.28 -26.96
C SER A 23 -1.25 1.43 -26.71
N GLY A 24 -1.07 0.32 -27.46
CA GLY A 24 0.00 -0.66 -27.27
C GLY A 24 -0.30 -1.63 -26.12
N TYR A 25 -0.50 -1.08 -24.92
CA TYR A 25 -1.03 -1.82 -23.77
C TYR A 25 -2.53 -1.50 -23.61
N TYR A 26 -3.36 -2.53 -23.53
CA TYR A 26 -4.81 -2.43 -23.37
C TYR A 26 -5.31 -3.60 -22.53
N ALA A 27 -6.41 -3.42 -21.81
CA ALA A 27 -6.93 -4.47 -20.93
C ALA A 27 -7.31 -5.72 -21.73
N ALA A 28 -6.64 -6.83 -21.40
CA ALA A 28 -6.86 -8.14 -21.99
C ALA A 28 -6.70 -9.22 -20.90
N PRO A 29 -7.66 -10.15 -20.76
CA PRO A 29 -7.52 -11.25 -19.81
C PRO A 29 -6.27 -12.08 -20.06
N HIS A 30 -5.60 -12.49 -18.98
CA HIS A 30 -4.41 -13.33 -18.97
C HIS A 30 -3.16 -12.76 -19.68
N ARG A 31 -3.22 -11.51 -20.17
CA ARG A 31 -2.08 -10.82 -20.77
C ARG A 31 -1.07 -10.38 -19.70
N TYR A 32 -1.57 -9.82 -18.61
CA TYR A 32 -0.73 -9.18 -17.59
C TYR A 32 -0.51 -10.06 -16.36
N ARG A 33 0.60 -9.81 -15.67
CA ARG A 33 0.94 -10.40 -14.36
C ARG A 33 1.44 -9.30 -13.42
N LEU A 34 1.08 -9.39 -12.15
CA LEU A 34 1.63 -8.54 -11.10
C LEU A 34 2.71 -9.30 -10.32
N HIS A 35 3.81 -8.62 -10.00
CA HIS A 35 4.79 -9.11 -9.05
C HIS A 35 4.84 -8.18 -7.85
N LEU A 36 4.47 -8.69 -6.67
CA LEU A 36 4.17 -7.90 -5.49
C LEU A 36 4.92 -8.44 -4.27
N SER A 37 5.38 -7.56 -3.39
CA SER A 37 5.84 -7.93 -2.04
C SER A 37 4.87 -7.33 -1.03
N LEU A 38 4.07 -8.14 -0.34
CA LEU A 38 2.97 -7.68 0.54
C LEU A 38 3.44 -6.81 1.72
N THR A 39 4.74 -6.80 1.98
CA THR A 39 5.39 -5.95 2.99
C THR A 39 5.67 -4.53 2.51
N CYS A 40 5.54 -4.27 1.21
CA CYS A 40 5.58 -2.94 0.63
C CYS A 40 4.17 -2.35 0.64
N PRO A 41 3.94 -1.16 1.20
CA PRO A 41 2.59 -0.58 1.26
C PRO A 41 1.97 -0.33 -0.12
N HIS A 42 2.78 0.05 -1.11
CA HIS A 42 2.31 0.20 -2.49
C HIS A 42 1.86 -1.13 -3.11
N CYS A 43 2.58 -2.22 -2.83
CA CYS A 43 2.20 -3.55 -3.30
C CYS A 43 0.95 -4.05 -2.57
N LEU A 44 0.83 -3.77 -1.27
CA LEU A 44 -0.35 -4.10 -0.48
C LEU A 44 -1.60 -3.38 -1.02
N GLN A 45 -1.48 -2.08 -1.35
CA GLN A 45 -2.56 -1.32 -2.00
C GLN A 45 -2.99 -1.97 -3.33
N ILE A 46 -2.03 -2.41 -4.16
CA ILE A 46 -2.32 -3.11 -5.42
C ILE A 46 -3.01 -4.45 -5.15
N ALA A 47 -2.53 -5.25 -4.18
CA ALA A 47 -3.08 -6.57 -3.87
C ALA A 47 -4.54 -6.50 -3.40
N VAL A 48 -4.85 -5.53 -2.53
CA VAL A 48 -6.23 -5.29 -2.07
C VAL A 48 -7.11 -4.81 -3.22
N THR A 49 -6.63 -3.85 -4.03
CA THR A 49 -7.36 -3.37 -5.21
C THR A 49 -7.66 -4.51 -6.19
N HIS A 50 -6.66 -5.35 -6.44
CA HIS A 50 -6.79 -6.54 -7.30
C HIS A 50 -7.86 -7.51 -6.80
N SER A 51 -7.93 -7.72 -5.48
CA SER A 51 -8.93 -8.60 -4.86
C SER A 51 -10.33 -8.01 -4.87
N LEU A 52 -10.47 -6.70 -4.61
CA LEU A 52 -11.75 -5.99 -4.70
C LEU A 52 -12.34 -6.05 -6.11
N LEU A 53 -11.48 -6.01 -7.13
CA LEU A 53 -11.88 -6.11 -8.53
C LEU A 53 -12.08 -7.57 -9.02
N GLY A 54 -11.87 -8.57 -8.16
CA GLY A 54 -12.04 -9.99 -8.51
C GLY A 54 -11.08 -10.49 -9.61
N LEU A 55 -9.86 -9.94 -9.68
CA LEU A 55 -8.96 -10.17 -10.83
C LEU A 55 -8.08 -11.41 -10.73
N ALA A 56 -8.33 -12.32 -9.78
CA ALA A 56 -7.47 -13.49 -9.53
C ALA A 56 -7.28 -14.36 -10.78
N ASP A 57 -8.35 -14.62 -11.52
CA ASP A 57 -8.29 -15.43 -12.74
C ASP A 57 -7.76 -14.65 -13.94
N VAL A 58 -8.03 -13.35 -14.01
CA VAL A 58 -7.75 -12.48 -15.17
C VAL A 58 -6.31 -11.99 -15.17
N LEU A 59 -5.77 -11.64 -14.00
CA LEU A 59 -4.47 -11.01 -13.83
C LEU A 59 -3.74 -11.70 -12.66
N PRO A 60 -2.96 -12.77 -12.94
CA PRO A 60 -2.27 -13.51 -11.90
C PRO A 60 -1.27 -12.65 -11.12
N VAL A 61 -1.11 -12.97 -9.83
CA VAL A 61 -0.13 -12.34 -8.93
C VAL A 61 0.98 -13.33 -8.59
N THR A 62 2.23 -12.87 -8.64
CA THR A 62 3.40 -13.57 -8.12
C THR A 62 3.90 -12.82 -6.89
N LEU A 63 3.85 -13.49 -5.73
CA LEU A 63 4.37 -12.93 -4.48
C LEU A 63 5.89 -13.07 -4.41
N LEU A 64 6.55 -11.97 -4.10
CA LEU A 64 7.99 -11.85 -3.91
C LEU A 64 8.33 -12.00 -2.42
N PRO A 65 9.59 -12.31 -2.10
CA PRO A 65 10.05 -12.35 -0.71
C PRO A 65 9.69 -11.07 0.07
N ALA A 66 9.39 -11.24 1.36
CA ALA A 66 9.09 -10.14 2.28
C ALA A 66 10.23 -9.12 2.39
N VAL A 67 11.47 -9.59 2.32
CA VAL A 67 12.70 -8.79 2.34
C VAL A 67 13.40 -8.96 0.99
N PRO A 68 13.85 -7.87 0.33
CA PRO A 68 14.68 -7.98 -0.87
C PRO A 68 15.87 -8.91 -0.67
N ASP A 69 16.11 -9.80 -1.62
CA ASP A 69 17.07 -10.91 -1.55
C ASP A 69 18.31 -10.69 -2.43
N ALA A 70 18.38 -9.56 -3.14
CA ALA A 70 19.53 -9.14 -3.92
C ALA A 70 20.44 -8.16 -3.14
N PRO A 71 21.76 -8.14 -3.39
CA PRO A 71 22.71 -7.31 -2.63
C PRO A 71 22.50 -5.80 -2.80
N ASP A 72 21.88 -5.39 -3.91
CA ASP A 72 21.53 -4.01 -4.25
C ASP A 72 20.20 -3.54 -3.63
N GLY A 73 19.55 -4.39 -2.82
CA GLY A 73 18.24 -4.11 -2.23
C GLY A 73 17.06 -4.41 -3.17
N GLY A 74 17.28 -5.11 -4.29
CA GLY A 74 16.24 -5.59 -5.19
C GLY A 74 15.75 -7.01 -4.91
N HIS A 75 14.81 -7.47 -5.74
CA HIS A 75 14.37 -8.87 -5.79
C HIS A 75 15.05 -9.60 -6.94
N ARG A 76 15.77 -10.69 -6.65
CA ARG A 76 16.50 -11.48 -7.67
C ARG A 76 15.56 -11.99 -8.76
N ALA A 77 14.35 -12.40 -8.37
CA ALA A 77 13.33 -12.90 -9.29
C ALA A 77 12.87 -11.85 -10.34
N LEU A 78 13.03 -10.56 -10.06
CA LEU A 78 12.66 -9.48 -10.98
C LEU A 78 13.78 -9.07 -11.94
N ARG A 79 15.04 -9.47 -11.67
CA ARG A 79 16.20 -9.06 -12.47
C ARG A 79 16.03 -9.37 -13.97
N PRO A 80 15.59 -10.57 -14.39
CA PRO A 80 15.41 -10.87 -15.82
C PRO A 80 14.37 -9.98 -16.50
N LEU A 81 13.28 -9.62 -15.79
CA LEU A 81 12.24 -8.75 -16.34
C LEU A 81 12.75 -7.32 -16.59
N TYR A 82 13.53 -6.80 -15.65
CA TYR A 82 14.16 -5.49 -15.79
C TYR A 82 15.17 -5.46 -16.93
N GLU A 83 16.02 -6.49 -17.06
CA GLU A 83 17.01 -6.60 -18.14
C GLU A 83 16.37 -6.80 -19.52
N ALA A 84 15.24 -7.53 -19.60
CA ALA A 84 14.46 -7.67 -20.83
C ALA A 84 13.80 -6.35 -21.26
N SER A 85 13.54 -5.45 -20.30
CA SER A 85 12.82 -4.19 -20.55
C SER A 85 13.75 -2.99 -20.74
N ALA A 86 14.98 -3.05 -20.22
CA ALA A 86 15.99 -2.03 -20.37
C ALA A 86 17.38 -2.66 -20.49
N HIS A 87 18.06 -2.37 -21.60
CA HIS A 87 19.42 -2.83 -21.82
C HIS A 87 20.36 -2.31 -20.72
N LEU A 88 21.10 -3.21 -20.08
CA LEU A 88 22.05 -2.90 -19.01
C LEU A 88 21.43 -2.10 -17.85
N TYR A 89 20.22 -2.46 -17.42
CA TYR A 89 19.54 -1.78 -16.30
C TYR A 89 20.44 -1.70 -15.05
N PRO A 90 20.85 -0.48 -14.62
CA PRO A 90 21.89 -0.32 -13.59
C PRO A 90 21.34 -0.33 -12.16
N GLY A 91 20.02 -0.25 -11.98
CA GLY A 91 19.37 -0.13 -10.68
C GLY A 91 18.98 -1.46 -10.03
N PRO A 92 18.45 -1.43 -8.80
CA PRO A 92 17.83 -2.58 -8.17
C PRO A 92 16.49 -2.92 -8.84
N ALA A 93 16.18 -4.20 -8.97
CA ALA A 93 14.90 -4.66 -9.49
C ALA A 93 13.84 -4.64 -8.36
N LEU A 94 12.97 -3.63 -8.34
CA LEU A 94 12.06 -3.34 -7.23
C LEU A 94 10.61 -3.73 -7.54
N ALA A 95 9.86 -4.04 -6.49
CA ALA A 95 8.41 -4.21 -6.57
C ALA A 95 7.69 -2.87 -6.28
N PRO A 96 6.48 -2.64 -6.83
CA PRO A 96 5.68 -3.54 -7.67
C PRO A 96 6.11 -3.56 -9.14
N VAL A 97 5.78 -4.64 -9.85
CA VAL A 97 5.93 -4.75 -11.31
C VAL A 97 4.60 -5.18 -11.93
N LEU A 98 4.14 -4.42 -12.92
CA LEU A 98 3.14 -4.86 -13.90
C LEU A 98 3.88 -5.36 -15.14
N HIS A 99 3.77 -6.65 -15.41
CA HIS A 99 4.46 -7.36 -16.49
C HIS A 99 3.47 -7.75 -17.59
N ASP A 100 3.83 -7.54 -18.85
CA ASP A 100 3.08 -8.02 -20.02
C ASP A 100 3.68 -9.36 -20.49
N ASN A 101 2.93 -10.45 -20.29
CA ASN A 101 3.37 -11.79 -20.65
C ASN A 101 3.49 -11.98 -22.18
N TRP A 102 2.84 -11.14 -22.99
CA TRP A 102 2.90 -11.26 -24.44
C TRP A 102 4.19 -10.68 -25.01
N THR A 103 4.65 -9.55 -24.46
CA THR A 103 5.89 -8.90 -24.89
C THR A 103 7.10 -9.34 -24.07
N GLY A 104 6.89 -9.91 -22.89
CA GLY A 104 7.95 -10.27 -21.95
C GLY A 104 8.61 -9.07 -21.27
N THR A 105 7.93 -7.92 -21.25
CA THR A 105 8.48 -6.65 -20.76
C THR A 105 7.65 -6.05 -19.62
N VAL A 106 8.30 -5.20 -18.84
CA VAL A 106 7.67 -4.41 -17.78
C VAL A 106 6.86 -3.29 -18.41
N VAL A 107 5.57 -3.24 -18.09
CA VAL A 107 4.67 -2.14 -18.47
C VAL A 107 4.91 -0.95 -17.55
N SER A 108 4.85 -1.20 -16.24
CA SER A 108 4.95 -0.14 -15.23
C SER A 108 5.48 -0.67 -13.91
N THR A 109 6.25 0.17 -13.23
CA THR A 109 6.64 0.02 -11.83
C THR A 109 6.08 1.15 -10.96
N HIS A 110 5.24 2.02 -11.54
CA HIS A 110 4.64 3.15 -10.83
C HIS A 110 3.32 2.74 -10.20
N ALA A 111 3.35 2.42 -8.91
CA ALA A 111 2.18 1.90 -8.20
C ALA A 111 0.91 2.76 -8.33
N PRO A 112 0.95 4.11 -8.23
CA PRO A 112 -0.24 4.93 -8.41
C PRO A 112 -0.86 4.82 -9.82
N ASP A 113 -0.06 4.60 -10.86
CA ASP A 113 -0.56 4.38 -12.22
C ASP A 113 -1.16 2.97 -12.35
N ILE A 114 -0.47 1.96 -11.80
CA ILE A 114 -0.96 0.57 -11.79
C ILE A 114 -2.33 0.48 -11.12
N VAL A 115 -2.49 1.03 -9.91
CA VAL A 115 -3.77 0.97 -9.17
C VAL A 115 -4.90 1.63 -9.96
N ARG A 116 -4.65 2.81 -10.56
CA ARG A 116 -5.66 3.52 -11.37
C ARG A 116 -6.01 2.75 -12.65
N ASP A 117 -5.01 2.15 -13.30
CA ASP A 117 -5.22 1.34 -14.50
C ASP A 117 -6.03 0.08 -14.17
N LEU A 118 -5.75 -0.61 -13.06
CA LEU A 118 -6.56 -1.73 -12.61
C LEU A 118 -8.02 -1.30 -12.39
N ALA A 119 -8.24 -0.26 -11.60
CA ALA A 119 -9.58 0.22 -11.28
C ALA A 119 -10.39 0.68 -12.50
N ARG A 120 -9.74 1.37 -13.46
CA ARG A 120 -10.44 1.95 -14.63
C ARG A 120 -10.54 1.02 -15.83
N ARG A 121 -9.61 0.07 -15.98
CA ARG A 121 -9.51 -0.77 -17.20
C ARG A 121 -10.00 -2.19 -16.99
N PHE A 122 -9.95 -2.68 -15.76
CA PHE A 122 -10.45 -4.01 -15.40
C PHE A 122 -11.69 -3.95 -14.48
N GLY A 123 -12.10 -2.77 -14.03
CA GLY A 123 -13.39 -2.57 -13.36
C GLY A 123 -14.56 -2.67 -14.34
N GLY A 124 -15.64 -3.36 -13.97
CA GLY A 124 -16.80 -3.51 -14.86
C GLY A 124 -17.89 -4.49 -14.46
N HIS A 125 -17.78 -5.20 -13.32
CA HIS A 125 -18.75 -6.23 -12.92
C HIS A 125 -19.49 -5.96 -11.59
N GLY A 126 -19.34 -4.77 -10.97
CA GLY A 126 -20.10 -4.43 -9.76
C GLY A 126 -19.61 -3.16 -9.05
N ASP A 127 -18.32 -3.09 -8.72
CA ASP A 127 -17.79 -2.02 -7.86
C ASP A 127 -16.96 -1.00 -8.66
N CYS A 128 -17.39 0.27 -8.64
CA CYS A 128 -16.63 1.38 -9.19
C CYS A 128 -15.70 1.95 -8.12
N LEU A 129 -14.50 1.38 -7.96
CA LEU A 129 -13.55 1.81 -6.91
C LEU A 129 -12.95 3.20 -7.15
N LEU A 130 -13.06 3.74 -8.37
CA LEU A 130 -12.57 5.08 -8.71
C LEU A 130 -13.53 5.76 -9.72
N PRO A 131 -14.69 6.25 -9.26
CA PRO A 131 -15.57 7.07 -10.08
C PRO A 131 -14.85 8.34 -10.55
N ARG A 132 -15.07 8.79 -11.78
CA ARG A 132 -14.30 9.89 -12.38
C ARG A 132 -14.47 11.20 -11.62
N GLU A 133 -15.65 11.43 -11.08
CA GLU A 133 -16.02 12.56 -10.24
C GLU A 133 -15.27 12.59 -8.90
N SER A 134 -14.70 11.46 -8.47
CA SER A 134 -14.00 11.34 -7.19
C SER A 134 -12.50 11.68 -7.26
N ASP A 135 -11.94 11.96 -8.44
CA ASP A 135 -10.50 12.11 -8.65
C ASP A 135 -9.84 13.15 -7.73
N GLU A 136 -10.46 14.33 -7.57
CA GLU A 136 -9.94 15.38 -6.70
C GLU A 136 -10.02 14.99 -5.21
N ALA A 137 -11.13 14.39 -4.80
CA ALA A 137 -11.34 13.94 -3.44
C ALA A 137 -10.39 12.79 -3.07
N PHE A 138 -10.18 11.85 -3.99
CA PHE A 138 -9.18 10.78 -3.86
C PHE A 138 -7.77 11.36 -3.73
N ALA A 139 -7.39 12.30 -4.59
CA ALA A 139 -6.08 12.96 -4.51
C ALA A 139 -5.88 13.71 -3.19
N ALA A 140 -6.95 14.27 -2.62
CA ALA A 140 -6.89 14.91 -1.29
C ALA A 140 -6.64 13.89 -0.17
N VAL A 141 -7.30 12.72 -0.22
CA VAL A 141 -7.04 11.62 0.74
C VAL A 141 -5.63 11.07 0.57
N GLU A 142 -5.14 10.89 -0.67
CA GLU A 142 -3.75 10.47 -0.92
C GLU A 142 -2.74 11.44 -0.29
N ARG A 143 -2.93 12.75 -0.46
CA ARG A 143 -2.09 13.78 0.16
C ARG A 143 -2.17 13.75 1.68
N LEU A 144 -3.37 13.63 2.25
CA LEU A 144 -3.54 13.53 3.71
C LEU A 144 -2.81 12.32 4.28
N CYS A 145 -2.93 11.16 3.64
CA CYS A 145 -2.25 9.93 4.05
C CYS A 145 -0.72 10.04 3.93
N GLU A 146 -0.21 10.59 2.82
CA GLU A 146 1.22 10.70 2.58
C GLU A 146 1.87 11.78 3.45
N GLN A 147 1.36 13.00 3.39
CA GLN A 147 1.98 14.17 4.00
C GLN A 147 1.54 14.37 5.44
N GLY A 148 0.25 14.12 5.72
CA GLY A 148 -0.37 14.35 7.03
C GLY A 148 -0.17 13.21 8.02
N VAL A 149 0.03 11.97 7.54
CA VAL A 149 0.23 10.78 8.39
C VAL A 149 1.62 10.17 8.22
N ASN A 150 1.98 9.65 7.04
CA ASN A 150 3.24 8.92 6.88
C ASN A 150 4.47 9.80 7.11
N ALA A 151 4.55 10.95 6.43
CA ALA A 151 5.71 11.84 6.53
C ALA A 151 5.82 12.55 7.89
N THR A 152 4.69 12.83 8.56
CA THR A 152 4.67 13.40 9.91
C THR A 152 5.02 12.36 10.97
N ALA A 153 4.50 11.13 10.87
CA ALA A 153 4.85 10.04 11.79
C ALA A 153 6.34 9.69 11.70
N GLN A 154 6.88 9.62 10.48
CA GLN A 154 8.32 9.45 10.28
C GLN A 154 9.11 10.59 10.95
N ARG A 155 8.76 11.86 10.67
CA ARG A 155 9.43 13.03 11.28
C ARG A 155 9.32 13.07 12.80
N ALA A 156 8.17 12.70 13.36
CA ALA A 156 7.96 12.63 14.80
C ALA A 156 8.86 11.56 15.45
N GLY A 157 9.08 10.44 14.77
CA GLY A 157 9.92 9.34 15.22
C GLY A 157 11.41 9.43 14.84
N LEU A 158 11.86 10.53 14.24
CA LEU A 158 13.26 10.68 13.83
C LEU A 158 14.20 10.73 15.06
N HIS A 159 14.99 9.68 15.26
CA HIS A 159 15.97 9.64 16.35
C HIS A 159 17.06 10.71 16.14
N GLY A 160 17.39 11.45 17.21
CA GLY A 160 18.41 12.51 17.17
C GLY A 160 17.99 13.83 16.51
N GLY A 161 16.71 13.98 16.11
CA GLY A 161 16.15 15.24 15.61
C GLY A 161 15.77 16.23 16.72
N ASP A 162 15.61 17.51 16.35
CA ASP A 162 15.17 18.55 17.27
C ASP A 162 13.81 18.20 17.90
N ARG A 163 13.70 18.42 19.22
CA ARG A 163 12.48 18.12 19.96
C ARG A 163 11.30 18.95 19.48
N ALA A 164 11.51 20.24 19.22
CA ALA A 164 10.42 21.11 18.78
C ALA A 164 9.88 20.70 17.40
N GLU A 165 10.77 20.28 16.49
CA GLU A 165 10.39 19.72 15.19
C GLU A 165 9.58 18.42 15.34
N ARG A 166 10.02 17.49 16.19
CA ARG A 166 9.31 16.23 16.45
C ARG A 166 7.93 16.46 17.07
N ASP A 167 7.84 17.35 18.06
CA ASP A 167 6.58 17.71 18.72
C ASP A 167 5.61 18.38 17.72
N THR A 168 6.11 19.23 16.82
CA THR A 168 5.31 19.85 15.75
C THR A 168 4.82 18.83 14.73
N ALA A 169 5.68 17.88 14.34
CA ALA A 169 5.32 16.79 13.45
C ALA A 169 4.25 15.90 14.07
N LEU A 170 4.39 15.55 15.36
CA LEU A 170 3.41 14.77 16.11
C LEU A 170 2.06 15.51 16.24
N ALA A 171 2.07 16.81 16.54
CA ALA A 171 0.84 17.61 16.57
C ALA A 171 0.15 17.63 15.19
N THR A 172 0.91 17.63 14.10
CA THR A 172 0.36 17.57 12.74
C THR A 172 -0.21 16.20 12.41
N LEU A 173 0.46 15.12 12.84
CA LEU A 173 -0.06 13.76 12.75
C LEU A 173 -1.41 13.63 13.47
N LEU A 174 -1.47 14.04 14.74
CA LEU A 174 -2.71 13.93 15.53
C LEU A 174 -3.86 14.73 14.90
N ARG A 175 -3.62 15.95 14.42
CA ARG A 175 -4.64 16.72 13.69
C ARG A 175 -5.13 16.02 12.42
N ALA A 176 -4.26 15.32 11.69
CA ALA A 176 -4.67 14.56 10.52
C ALA A 176 -5.59 13.38 10.91
N LEU A 177 -5.28 12.71 12.02
CA LEU A 177 -6.12 11.64 12.57
C LEU A 177 -7.46 12.19 13.10
N ASP A 178 -7.49 13.35 13.75
CA ASP A 178 -8.71 14.04 14.19
C ASP A 178 -9.66 14.33 13.01
N VAL A 179 -9.10 14.80 11.88
CA VAL A 179 -9.87 15.07 10.66
C VAL A 179 -10.49 13.78 10.10
N LEU A 180 -9.75 12.67 10.13
CA LEU A 180 -10.25 11.37 9.69
C LEU A 180 -11.30 10.79 10.65
N GLU A 181 -11.07 10.88 11.95
CA GLU A 181 -12.01 10.47 13.01
C GLU A 181 -13.34 11.23 12.92
N LEU A 182 -13.28 12.55 12.70
CA LEU A 182 -14.46 13.38 12.51
C LEU A 182 -15.21 13.00 11.22
N ARG A 183 -14.49 12.72 10.13
CA ARG A 183 -15.13 12.31 8.87
C ARG A 183 -15.85 10.97 9.01
N LEU A 184 -15.22 10.01 9.66
CA LEU A 184 -15.76 8.68 9.94
C LEU A 184 -16.83 8.68 11.04
N ALA A 185 -17.17 9.85 11.60
CA ALA A 185 -18.30 10.01 12.51
C ALA A 185 -19.66 9.95 11.81
N SER A 186 -19.70 10.35 10.54
CA SER A 186 -20.94 10.52 9.78
C SER A 186 -20.94 9.81 8.43
N GLN A 187 -19.86 9.11 8.08
CA GLN A 187 -19.71 8.38 6.81
C GLN A 187 -19.29 6.95 7.08
N GLU A 188 -19.76 6.02 6.26
CA GLU A 188 -19.30 4.65 6.33
C GLU A 188 -17.86 4.54 5.82
N TYR A 189 -17.55 5.16 4.69
CA TYR A 189 -16.24 5.18 4.05
C TYR A 189 -15.65 6.61 3.98
N VAL A 190 -14.36 6.72 3.66
CA VAL A 190 -13.64 8.01 3.77
C VAL A 190 -14.08 9.07 2.74
N LEU A 191 -14.82 8.65 1.71
CA LEU A 191 -15.39 9.53 0.68
C LEU A 191 -16.94 9.47 0.60
N GLY A 192 -17.62 8.75 1.49
CA GLY A 192 -19.08 8.62 1.45
C GLY A 192 -19.56 7.23 1.86
N ASP A 193 -20.53 6.70 1.12
CA ASP A 193 -21.24 5.47 1.46
C ASP A 193 -20.71 4.24 0.70
N ASP A 194 -19.90 4.44 -0.33
CA ASP A 194 -19.30 3.37 -1.13
C ASP A 194 -17.80 3.20 -0.84
N LEU A 195 -17.34 1.95 -0.89
CA LEU A 195 -15.92 1.61 -0.80
C LEU A 195 -15.16 2.06 -2.05
N THR A 196 -14.09 2.84 -1.87
CA THR A 196 -13.27 3.36 -2.96
C THR A 196 -11.78 3.07 -2.77
N LEU A 197 -10.96 3.41 -3.76
CA LEU A 197 -9.49 3.39 -3.61
C LEU A 197 -8.98 4.29 -2.48
N ALA A 198 -9.75 5.31 -2.08
CA ALA A 198 -9.39 6.18 -0.96
C ALA A 198 -9.35 5.38 0.36
N ASP A 199 -10.27 4.44 0.53
CA ASP A 199 -10.35 3.56 1.69
C ASP A 199 -9.20 2.57 1.71
N VAL A 200 -8.84 1.99 0.56
CA VAL A 200 -7.66 1.14 0.43
C VAL A 200 -6.40 1.91 0.82
N ARG A 201 -6.25 3.15 0.34
CA ARG A 201 -5.11 4.01 0.66
C ARG A 201 -5.04 4.31 2.15
N LEU A 202 -6.16 4.71 2.77
CA LEU A 202 -6.22 5.01 4.19
C LEU A 202 -5.91 3.78 5.04
N TRP A 203 -6.50 2.62 4.72
CA TRP A 203 -6.24 1.38 5.44
C TRP A 203 -4.76 1.00 5.43
N VAL A 204 -4.10 1.03 4.28
CA VAL A 204 -2.64 0.76 4.18
C VAL A 204 -1.82 1.76 5.01
N THR A 205 -2.24 3.03 5.06
CA THR A 205 -1.59 4.04 5.91
C THR A 205 -1.77 3.75 7.39
N LEU A 206 -2.94 3.31 7.83
CA LEU A 206 -3.19 2.93 9.23
C LEU A 206 -2.44 1.66 9.63
N VAL A 207 -2.34 0.68 8.71
CA VAL A 207 -1.47 -0.49 8.88
C VAL A 207 -0.03 -0.03 9.11
N GLN A 208 0.53 0.82 8.25
CA GLN A 208 1.90 1.34 8.45
C GLN A 208 2.07 2.15 9.73
N LEU A 209 1.08 2.96 10.10
CA LEU A 209 1.12 3.75 11.33
C LEU A 209 1.33 2.85 12.55
N ASP A 210 0.60 1.74 12.62
CA ASP A 210 0.76 0.77 13.67
C ASP A 210 2.01 -0.09 13.47
N THR A 211 2.19 -0.78 12.34
CA THR A 211 3.23 -1.81 12.20
C THR A 211 4.64 -1.28 11.96
N VAL A 212 4.80 -0.02 11.58
CA VAL A 212 6.11 0.57 11.22
C VAL A 212 6.39 1.82 12.05
N HIS A 213 5.49 2.81 12.02
CA HIS A 213 5.75 4.11 12.62
C HIS A 213 5.66 4.09 14.16
N ARG A 214 4.75 3.30 14.76
CA ARG A 214 4.61 3.20 16.23
C ARG A 214 5.92 2.87 16.93
N HIS A 215 6.77 2.06 16.30
CA HIS A 215 8.05 1.61 16.86
C HIS A 215 9.01 2.77 17.13
N HIS A 216 8.77 3.94 16.52
CA HIS A 216 9.61 5.12 16.63
C HIS A 216 8.93 6.26 17.41
N LEU A 217 7.69 6.06 17.84
CA LEU A 217 6.94 7.02 18.63
C LEU A 217 7.04 6.69 20.14
N ASP A 218 6.93 7.71 20.99
CA ASP A 218 6.85 7.47 22.43
C ASP A 218 5.47 6.92 22.86
N ALA A 219 5.39 6.34 24.05
CA ALA A 219 4.16 5.72 24.55
C ALA A 219 2.99 6.72 24.68
N SER A 220 3.27 7.99 24.98
CA SER A 220 2.22 9.03 25.12
C SER A 220 1.65 9.43 23.76
N ALA A 221 2.49 9.44 22.72
CA ALA A 221 2.09 9.65 21.34
C ALA A 221 1.21 8.49 20.86
N VAL A 222 1.66 7.25 21.09
CA VAL A 222 0.88 6.05 20.76
C VAL A 222 -0.46 6.05 21.48
N HIS A 223 -0.49 6.37 22.78
CA HIS A 223 -1.75 6.45 23.53
C HIS A 223 -2.74 7.44 22.90
N ARG A 224 -2.31 8.66 22.55
CA ARG A 224 -3.19 9.63 21.87
C ARG A 224 -3.67 9.15 20.50
N ILE A 225 -2.84 8.40 19.77
CA ILE A 225 -3.28 7.78 18.51
C ILE A 225 -4.40 6.76 18.76
N THR A 226 -4.36 6.02 19.88
CA THR A 226 -5.44 5.07 20.24
C THR A 226 -6.78 5.76 20.57
N GLU A 227 -6.79 7.06 20.90
CA GLU A 227 -7.99 7.85 21.22
C GLU A 227 -8.86 8.21 19.99
N HIS A 228 -8.67 7.54 18.85
CA HIS A 228 -9.46 7.68 17.63
C HIS A 228 -10.30 6.41 17.38
N PRO A 229 -11.34 6.15 18.20
CA PRO A 229 -12.05 4.87 18.20
C PRO A 229 -12.80 4.58 16.90
N ARG A 230 -13.32 5.58 16.19
CA ARG A 230 -14.04 5.35 14.92
C ARG A 230 -13.06 5.02 13.80
N LEU A 231 -11.90 5.68 13.77
CA LEU A 231 -10.82 5.39 12.83
C LEU A 231 -10.33 3.94 12.99
N TRP A 232 -10.13 3.50 14.23
CA TRP A 232 -9.71 2.12 14.49
C TRP A 232 -10.85 1.10 14.29
N ALA A 233 -12.12 1.46 14.53
CA ALA A 233 -13.26 0.64 14.16
C ALA A 233 -13.40 0.46 12.64
N TYR A 234 -13.18 1.53 11.90
CA TYR A 234 -13.13 1.54 10.44
C TYR A 234 -12.01 0.63 9.91
N ALA A 235 -10.79 0.77 10.44
CA ALA A 235 -9.68 -0.10 10.06
C ALA A 235 -9.96 -1.58 10.37
N ARG A 236 -10.57 -1.90 11.51
CA ARG A 236 -11.01 -3.27 11.84
C ARG A 236 -12.01 -3.81 10.83
N ARG A 237 -13.03 -3.01 10.47
CA ARG A 237 -14.05 -3.41 9.50
C ARG A 237 -13.45 -3.71 8.13
N LEU A 238 -12.52 -2.88 7.67
CA LEU A 238 -11.80 -3.13 6.43
C LEU A 238 -10.92 -4.37 6.52
N THR A 239 -10.18 -4.59 7.62
CA THR A 239 -9.38 -5.81 7.82
C THR A 239 -10.23 -7.08 7.77
N ALA A 240 -11.47 -7.03 8.29
CA ALA A 240 -12.41 -8.14 8.22
C ALA A 240 -13.00 -8.39 6.83
N HIS A 241 -12.85 -7.44 5.90
CA HIS A 241 -13.27 -7.64 4.52
C HIS A 241 -12.36 -8.66 3.81
N PRO A 242 -12.90 -9.67 3.09
CA PRO A 242 -12.10 -10.73 2.45
C PRO A 242 -11.03 -10.25 1.46
N ALA A 243 -11.22 -9.06 0.88
CA ALA A 243 -10.25 -8.46 -0.04
C ALA A 243 -9.06 -7.76 0.65
N PHE A 244 -9.06 -7.59 1.97
CA PHE A 244 -8.06 -6.81 2.72
C PHE A 244 -7.19 -7.69 3.61
N GLY A 245 -7.75 -8.18 4.72
CA GLY A 245 -7.03 -8.88 5.78
C GLY A 245 -6.13 -10.04 5.31
N PRO A 246 -6.55 -10.88 4.36
CA PRO A 246 -5.73 -11.98 3.86
C PRO A 246 -4.38 -11.57 3.25
N HIS A 247 -4.20 -10.31 2.83
CA HIS A 247 -2.94 -9.80 2.27
C HIS A 247 -1.98 -9.26 3.33
N LEU A 248 -2.38 -9.20 4.60
CA LEU A 248 -1.61 -8.57 5.66
C LEU A 248 -0.55 -9.51 6.25
N ASP A 249 0.64 -9.52 5.64
CA ASP A 249 1.83 -10.25 6.14
C ASP A 249 2.55 -9.46 7.24
N LEU A 250 1.99 -9.47 8.45
CA LEU A 250 2.55 -8.75 9.62
C LEU A 250 3.97 -9.18 9.94
N ASP A 251 4.25 -10.49 9.92
CA ASP A 251 5.58 -11.02 10.20
C ASP A 251 6.59 -10.56 9.13
N GLY A 252 6.19 -10.56 7.86
CA GLY A 252 7.01 -10.03 6.78
C GLY A 252 7.25 -8.53 6.90
N ILE A 253 6.23 -7.75 7.28
CA ILE A 253 6.37 -6.30 7.51
C ILE A 253 7.38 -6.05 8.63
N ALA A 254 7.29 -6.77 9.75
CA ALA A 254 8.24 -6.68 10.85
C ALA A 254 9.66 -7.06 10.40
N ARG A 255 9.84 -8.21 9.72
CA ARG A 255 11.15 -8.63 9.19
C ARG A 255 11.75 -7.57 8.26
N ARG A 256 10.94 -7.00 7.35
CA ARG A 256 11.39 -5.96 6.43
C ARG A 256 11.77 -4.68 7.17
N HIS A 257 10.98 -4.28 8.15
CA HIS A 257 11.27 -3.11 8.99
C HIS A 257 12.60 -3.28 9.71
N HIS A 258 12.81 -4.38 10.45
CA HIS A 258 14.07 -4.64 11.15
C HIS A 258 15.28 -4.74 10.21
N ALA A 259 15.11 -5.26 8.99
CA ALA A 259 16.20 -5.34 8.01
C ALA A 259 16.65 -3.96 7.49
N HIS A 260 15.76 -2.97 7.43
CA HIS A 260 16.05 -1.65 6.85
C HIS A 260 16.19 -0.54 7.91
N CYS A 261 15.56 -0.70 9.07
CA CYS A 261 15.59 0.28 10.13
C CYS A 261 16.86 0.08 10.97
N ARG A 262 17.72 1.11 10.98
CA ARG A 262 18.93 1.18 11.82
C ARG A 262 18.73 2.06 13.06
N GLY A 263 17.51 2.52 13.32
CA GLY A 263 17.16 3.37 14.45
C GLY A 263 16.96 2.55 15.74
N THR A 264 17.07 3.21 16.89
CA THR A 264 16.66 2.64 18.17
C THR A 264 15.15 2.66 18.29
N GLU A 265 14.55 1.51 18.62
CA GLU A 265 13.12 1.45 18.92
C GLU A 265 12.79 2.30 20.15
N ALA A 266 11.69 3.05 20.06
CA ALA A 266 11.15 3.85 21.15
C ALA A 266 10.19 3.01 22.01
N ALA A 267 9.86 3.50 23.20
CA ALA A 267 8.97 2.82 24.14
C ALA A 267 7.56 2.50 23.57
N GLY A 268 7.11 3.20 22.52
CA GLY A 268 5.85 2.91 21.83
C GLY A 268 5.81 1.56 21.10
N ALA A 269 6.95 0.89 20.90
CA ALA A 269 7.01 -0.44 20.29
C ALA A 269 6.28 -1.52 21.10
N ALA A 270 6.14 -1.33 22.42
CA ALA A 270 5.64 -2.36 23.33
C ALA A 270 4.12 -2.59 23.30
N VAL A 271 3.35 -1.65 22.75
CA VAL A 271 1.88 -1.72 22.74
C VAL A 271 1.36 -1.55 21.31
N PRO A 272 0.89 -2.62 20.65
CA PRO A 272 0.23 -2.47 19.35
C PRO A 272 -1.06 -1.66 19.52
N ILE A 273 -1.34 -0.79 18.54
CA ILE A 273 -2.58 -0.01 18.53
C ILE A 273 -3.78 -0.90 18.19
N MET A 274 -3.58 -1.88 17.30
CA MET A 274 -4.60 -2.84 16.91
C MET A 274 -4.05 -4.28 16.95
N ASP A 275 -4.86 -5.21 17.46
CA ASP A 275 -4.69 -6.64 17.26
C ASP A 275 -5.21 -7.06 15.87
N TRP A 276 -4.45 -6.74 14.81
CA TRP A 276 -4.87 -7.03 13.42
C TRP A 276 -5.25 -8.51 13.18
N PRO A 277 -4.50 -9.52 13.68
CA PRO A 277 -4.84 -10.94 13.47
C PRO A 277 -6.25 -11.32 13.91
N ALA A 278 -6.80 -10.69 14.95
CA ALA A 278 -8.15 -10.97 15.45
C ALA A 278 -9.26 -10.62 14.44
N TYR A 279 -8.96 -9.77 13.45
CA TYR A 279 -9.93 -9.27 12.48
C TYR A 279 -9.69 -9.78 11.07
N ILE A 280 -8.67 -10.60 10.83
CA ILE A 280 -8.45 -11.20 9.51
C ILE A 280 -9.46 -12.34 9.36
N ASP A 281 -10.44 -12.18 8.46
CA ASP A 281 -11.34 -13.28 8.11
C ASP A 281 -10.55 -14.36 7.37
N ARG A 282 -10.33 -15.50 8.02
CA ARG A 282 -9.62 -16.66 7.47
C ARG A 282 -10.50 -17.59 6.65
N ARG A 283 -11.75 -17.22 6.35
CA ARG A 283 -12.58 -17.99 5.42
C ARG A 283 -11.86 -18.09 4.08
N THR A 284 -11.26 -19.27 3.87
CA THR A 284 -10.61 -19.63 2.61
C THR A 284 -11.68 -19.58 1.52
N PRO A 285 -11.46 -18.92 0.36
CA PRO A 285 -12.33 -19.15 -0.77
C PRO A 285 -12.21 -20.62 -1.13
N GLU A 286 -13.26 -21.38 -0.87
CA GLU A 286 -13.38 -22.77 -1.25
C GLU A 286 -13.26 -22.84 -2.77
N PRO A 287 -12.32 -23.62 -3.34
CA PRO A 287 -12.24 -23.75 -4.78
C PRO A 287 -13.55 -24.36 -5.27
N THR A 288 -14.27 -23.61 -6.09
CA THR A 288 -15.49 -24.07 -6.76
C THR A 288 -15.17 -25.32 -7.57
N ARG A 289 -15.43 -26.50 -6.98
CA ARG A 289 -15.45 -27.76 -7.71
C ARG A 289 -16.58 -27.67 -8.73
N ARG A 290 -16.23 -27.47 -10.00
CA ARG A 290 -17.17 -27.69 -11.10
C ARG A 290 -17.53 -29.18 -11.15
N PRO A 291 -18.80 -29.56 -11.29
CA PRO A 291 -19.16 -30.93 -11.60
C PRO A 291 -18.67 -31.27 -13.02
N VAL A 292 -18.26 -32.53 -13.17
CA VAL A 292 -17.72 -33.17 -14.38
C VAL A 292 -18.72 -33.12 -15.53
#